data_AF-A0A7R9TLU4-F1
#
_entry.id   AF-A0A7R9TLU4-F1
#
_cell.length_a   1.000
_cell.length_b   1.000
_cell.length_c   1.000
_cell.angle_alpha   90.00
_cell.angle_beta   90.00
_cell.angle_gamma   90.00
#
_symmetry.space_group_name_H-M   'P 1'
#
loop_
_entity.id
_entity.type
_entity.pdbx_description
1 polymer ?
#
loop_
_entity_poly.entity_id
_entity_poly.type
_entity_poly.pdbx_seq_one_letter_code
_entity_poly.pdbx_strand_id
1 'polypeptide(L)'
;MSGARSKVARRRVVFTTDATEDLVLHWGVARDEPGQWLLPPKALWPEGTEIVSEISVETPLLQTEGCLPVQGVDGNEDDDACYPIQTMTIDLPGEGPLELMGMQFVIRNADGTSWYKDEFNGNSNFRANYAQAREQAVTDEMLDTIIRAEAGNGWWTLMHRFNLASSLIEQKCGAHGSLETDGKKTRRAEIAAAAKIYVWLRYSSQRKLTWQRNYNVKPRELSAAQSKLTRTITDVYRSSPHLRDIARLMLGTVGRGGEGGQGQQIRDEILNIMHRNNIGERKGVWMEEWHQKLHNNTTPDDIVICEAYLAFLKSDMDVSEYWRVLSE
;
A
#
# COMPACT_ATOMS: atom_id res chain seq x y z
N MET A 1 -7.13 -9.08 35.37
CA MET A 1 -5.90 -9.78 35.81
C MET A 1 -5.36 -10.52 34.61
N SER A 2 -4.09 -10.27 34.25
CA SER A 2 -3.42 -10.85 33.08
C SER A 2 -3.28 -12.36 33.25
N GLY A 3 -3.78 -13.15 32.30
CA GLY A 3 -3.37 -14.54 32.15
C GLY A 3 -1.86 -14.62 31.88
N ALA A 4 -1.20 -15.66 32.40
CA ALA A 4 0.22 -15.87 32.23
C ALA A 4 0.54 -16.11 30.74
N ARG A 5 1.44 -15.29 30.19
CA ARG A 5 1.95 -15.40 28.82
C ARG A 5 2.65 -16.74 28.62
N SER A 6 2.39 -17.43 27.50
CA SER A 6 3.28 -18.49 27.03
C SER A 6 4.63 -17.85 26.67
N LYS A 7 5.67 -18.16 27.45
CA LYS A 7 7.02 -17.62 27.26
C LYS A 7 7.70 -18.34 26.11
N VAL A 8 7.70 -17.71 24.93
CA VAL A 8 8.41 -18.24 23.77
C VAL A 8 9.78 -17.56 23.70
N ALA A 9 10.85 -18.29 24.06
CA ALA A 9 12.20 -17.71 24.13
C ALA A 9 12.75 -17.27 22.75
N ARG A 10 12.42 -18.00 21.68
CA ARG A 10 12.93 -17.78 20.32
C ARG A 10 11.84 -18.13 19.30
N ARG A 11 11.75 -17.34 18.24
CA ARG A 11 10.82 -17.56 17.13
C ARG A 11 11.62 -17.70 15.84
N ARG A 12 11.44 -18.81 15.14
CA ARG A 12 12.14 -19.10 13.89
C ARG A 12 11.25 -18.75 12.70
N VAL A 13 11.77 -17.93 11.80
CA VAL A 13 11.19 -17.64 10.49
C VAL A 13 11.99 -18.44 9.47
N VAL A 14 11.32 -19.29 8.69
CA VAL A 14 11.94 -20.06 7.62
C VAL A 14 11.33 -19.62 6.31
N PHE A 15 12.19 -19.22 5.38
CA PHE A 15 11.85 -18.92 4.00
C PHE A 15 12.28 -20.10 3.15
N THR A 16 11.39 -20.55 2.27
CA THR A 16 11.67 -21.62 1.31
C THR A 16 10.98 -21.28 0.00
N THR A 17 11.69 -21.45 -1.11
CA THR A 17 11.18 -21.20 -2.46
C THR A 17 11.83 -22.15 -3.46
N ASP A 18 11.08 -22.53 -4.49
CA ASP A 18 11.53 -23.32 -5.64
C ASP A 18 11.94 -22.45 -6.84
N ALA A 19 12.01 -21.13 -6.63
CA ALA A 19 12.50 -20.19 -7.65
C ALA A 19 13.90 -20.59 -8.12
N THR A 20 14.09 -20.58 -9.44
CA THR A 20 15.36 -20.93 -10.09
C THR A 20 16.33 -19.76 -10.18
N GLU A 21 15.84 -18.52 -10.10
CA GLU A 21 16.67 -17.31 -10.04
C GLU A 21 17.18 -17.08 -8.61
N ASP A 22 18.38 -16.56 -8.45
CA ASP A 22 18.92 -16.25 -7.13
C ASP A 22 18.15 -15.09 -6.48
N LEU A 23 17.64 -15.33 -5.28
CA LEU A 23 16.79 -14.39 -4.55
C LEU A 23 17.50 -13.82 -3.33
N VAL A 24 17.20 -12.56 -3.04
CA VAL A 24 17.69 -11.81 -1.89
C VAL A 24 16.51 -11.33 -1.07
N LEU A 25 16.57 -11.55 0.23
CA LEU A 25 15.62 -11.03 1.19
C LEU A 25 16.06 -9.63 1.64
N HIS A 26 15.25 -8.61 1.36
CA HIS A 26 15.43 -7.26 1.89
C HIS A 26 14.51 -7.07 3.09
N TRP A 27 15.07 -6.92 4.31
CA TRP A 27 14.28 -7.02 5.54
C TRP A 27 14.69 -6.06 6.65
N GLY A 28 13.74 -5.83 7.56
CA GLY A 28 13.87 -5.06 8.80
C GLY A 28 13.02 -5.68 9.90
N VAL A 29 13.25 -5.27 11.15
CA VAL A 29 12.52 -5.82 12.31
C VAL A 29 11.54 -4.82 12.91
N ALA A 30 10.52 -5.34 13.59
CA ALA A 30 9.54 -4.56 14.33
C ALA A 30 9.66 -4.84 15.83
N ARG A 31 9.71 -3.79 16.65
CA ARG A 31 9.79 -3.89 18.11
C ARG A 31 8.55 -3.38 18.81
N ASP A 32 8.09 -2.18 18.45
CA ASP A 32 7.04 -1.48 19.19
C ASP A 32 5.70 -1.52 18.46
N GLU A 33 5.74 -1.43 17.13
CA GLU A 33 4.55 -1.37 16.27
C GLU A 33 4.61 -2.44 15.17
N PRO A 34 3.50 -3.15 14.88
CA PRO A 34 3.41 -4.00 13.70
C PRO A 34 3.66 -3.17 12.42
N GLY A 35 4.59 -3.60 11.56
CA GLY A 35 4.92 -2.88 10.32
C GLY A 35 6.10 -1.91 10.42
N GLN A 36 6.65 -1.72 11.61
CA GLN A 36 7.85 -0.91 11.83
C GLN A 36 9.06 -1.49 11.08
N TRP A 37 9.89 -0.62 10.52
CA TRP A 37 11.20 -0.94 9.95
C TRP A 37 12.29 -0.41 10.86
N LEU A 38 12.96 -1.30 11.57
CA LEU A 38 14.18 -1.01 12.32
C LEU A 38 15.32 -1.87 11.77
N LEU A 39 16.52 -1.31 11.81
CA LEU A 39 17.73 -2.05 11.49
C LEU A 39 17.85 -3.26 12.43
N PRO A 40 17.88 -4.49 11.91
CA PRO A 40 18.04 -5.66 12.75
C PRO A 40 19.38 -5.60 13.48
N PRO A 41 19.47 -5.94 14.78
CA PRO A 41 20.74 -6.08 15.47
C PRO A 41 21.65 -7.07 14.74
N LYS A 42 22.95 -6.75 14.63
CA LYS A 42 23.94 -7.61 13.95
C LYS A 42 23.97 -9.05 14.43
N ALA A 43 23.62 -9.31 15.69
CA ALA A 43 23.53 -10.66 16.25
C ALA A 43 22.46 -11.55 15.58
N LEU A 44 21.52 -10.96 14.83
CA LEU A 44 20.45 -11.69 14.13
C LEU A 44 20.79 -11.96 12.66
N TRP A 45 21.90 -11.42 12.15
CA TRP A 45 22.20 -11.44 10.73
C TRP A 45 22.71 -12.82 10.33
N PRO A 46 22.04 -13.51 9.39
CA PRO A 46 22.59 -14.73 8.81
C PRO A 46 23.85 -14.42 7.98
N GLU A 47 24.58 -15.47 7.61
CA GLU A 47 25.78 -15.33 6.80
C GLU A 47 25.48 -14.66 5.45
N GLY A 48 26.40 -13.81 4.98
CA GLY A 48 26.21 -13.03 3.75
C GLY A 48 25.25 -11.83 3.88
N THR A 49 24.85 -11.45 5.09
CA THR A 49 23.99 -10.27 5.28
C THR A 49 24.77 -8.97 5.13
N GLU A 50 24.27 -8.06 4.30
CA GLU A 50 24.82 -6.74 4.07
C GLU A 50 23.86 -5.63 4.49
N ILE A 51 24.42 -4.49 4.94
CA ILE A 51 23.61 -3.33 5.30
C ILE A 51 23.25 -2.54 4.05
N VAL A 52 21.97 -2.21 3.89
CA VAL A 52 21.48 -1.46 2.72
C VAL A 52 21.05 -0.05 3.11
N SER A 53 20.49 0.11 4.30
CA SER A 53 20.07 1.41 4.82
C SER A 53 20.16 1.49 6.34
N GLU A 54 19.82 2.64 6.90
CA GLU A 54 19.72 2.84 8.35
C GLU A 54 18.61 2.02 9.01
N ILE A 55 17.74 1.37 8.22
CA ILE A 55 16.57 0.63 8.70
C ILE A 55 16.44 -0.79 8.12
N SER A 56 17.35 -1.21 7.23
CA SER A 56 17.23 -2.49 6.53
C SER A 56 18.57 -3.12 6.14
N VAL A 57 18.52 -4.44 6.00
CA VAL A 57 19.61 -5.29 5.54
C VAL A 57 19.13 -6.21 4.43
N GLU A 58 20.08 -6.75 3.68
CA GLU A 58 19.82 -7.76 2.67
C GLU A 58 20.58 -9.04 2.97
N THR A 59 19.92 -10.17 2.77
CA THR A 59 20.53 -11.48 2.95
C THR A 59 20.16 -12.39 1.77
N PRO A 60 21.13 -13.03 1.09
CA PRO A 60 20.85 -13.97 0.02
C PRO A 60 20.20 -15.25 0.57
N LEU A 61 19.28 -15.85 -0.20
CA LEU A 61 18.78 -17.18 0.11
C LEU A 61 19.83 -18.22 -0.35
N LEU A 62 19.99 -19.29 0.45
CA LEU A 62 20.98 -20.33 0.17
C LEU A 62 20.35 -21.44 -0.65
N GLN A 63 21.02 -21.86 -1.72
CA GLN A 63 20.62 -23.03 -2.50
C GLN A 63 20.77 -24.31 -1.68
N THR A 64 19.73 -25.13 -1.67
CA THR A 64 19.62 -26.40 -0.96
C THR A 64 18.75 -27.37 -1.78
N GLU A 65 18.65 -28.63 -1.35
CA GLU A 65 17.74 -29.60 -1.96
C GLU A 65 16.55 -29.86 -1.03
N GLY A 66 15.35 -29.87 -1.61
CA GLY A 66 14.10 -30.14 -0.92
C GLY A 66 13.42 -31.35 -1.52
N CYS A 67 13.23 -32.40 -0.73
CA CYS A 67 12.58 -33.62 -1.17
C CYS A 67 11.11 -33.57 -0.73
N LEU A 68 10.20 -33.80 -1.68
CA LEU A 68 8.78 -33.93 -1.40
C LEU A 68 8.38 -35.41 -1.53
N PRO A 69 7.62 -35.97 -0.57
CA PRO A 69 7.14 -37.33 -0.70
C PRO A 69 6.20 -37.40 -1.90
N VAL A 70 6.59 -38.16 -2.92
CA VAL A 70 5.72 -38.46 -4.05
C VAL A 70 4.61 -39.36 -3.52
N GLN A 71 3.38 -38.85 -3.41
CA GLN A 71 2.23 -39.73 -3.25
C GLN A 71 2.07 -40.51 -4.55
N GLY A 72 2.75 -41.66 -4.63
CA GLY A 72 2.63 -42.59 -5.73
C GLY A 72 1.18 -43.04 -5.86
N VAL A 73 0.55 -42.70 -6.99
CA VAL A 73 -0.77 -43.24 -7.36
C VAL A 73 -0.69 -44.76 -7.57
N ASP A 74 0.51 -45.31 -7.77
CA ASP A 74 0.76 -46.73 -8.00
C ASP A 74 1.86 -47.27 -7.09
N GLY A 75 1.59 -47.41 -5.79
CA GLY A 75 2.16 -48.42 -4.87
C GLY A 75 3.67 -48.70 -4.79
N ASN A 76 4.52 -47.98 -5.51
CA ASN A 76 5.97 -48.07 -5.47
C ASN A 76 6.46 -46.92 -4.58
N GLU A 77 6.58 -47.22 -3.29
CA GLU A 77 7.42 -46.47 -2.36
C GLU A 77 8.86 -46.73 -2.79
N ASP A 78 9.59 -45.74 -3.33
CA ASP A 78 11.06 -45.62 -3.15
C ASP A 78 11.78 -44.45 -3.87
N ASP A 79 11.14 -43.58 -4.64
CA ASP A 79 11.84 -42.39 -5.19
C ASP A 79 11.26 -41.07 -4.66
N ASP A 80 11.84 -40.55 -3.58
CA ASP A 80 11.67 -39.16 -3.17
C ASP A 80 12.23 -38.24 -4.28
N ALA A 81 11.36 -37.51 -4.97
CA ALA A 81 11.78 -36.51 -5.94
C ALA A 81 12.32 -35.27 -5.19
N CYS A 82 13.63 -35.10 -5.23
CA CYS A 82 14.31 -33.91 -4.68
C CYS A 82 14.43 -32.83 -5.75
N TYR A 83 14.06 -31.60 -5.38
CA TYR A 83 14.13 -30.42 -6.24
C TYR A 83 15.12 -29.40 -5.66
N PRO A 84 15.84 -28.65 -6.50
CA PRO A 84 16.63 -27.52 -6.03
C PRO A 84 15.68 -26.45 -5.47
N ILE A 85 15.94 -26.02 -4.24
CA ILE A 85 15.18 -24.98 -3.55
C ILE A 85 16.16 -23.98 -2.93
N GLN A 86 15.66 -22.81 -2.60
CA GLN A 86 16.41 -21.81 -1.85
C GLN A 86 15.78 -21.63 -0.48
N THR A 87 16.61 -21.57 0.57
CA THR A 87 16.13 -21.41 1.95
C THR A 87 16.93 -20.36 2.72
N MET A 88 16.26 -19.75 3.70
CA MET A 88 16.87 -18.85 4.65
C MET A 88 16.16 -19.01 5.99
N THR A 89 16.92 -18.98 7.09
CA THR A 89 16.37 -19.06 8.44
C THR A 89 16.83 -17.86 9.25
N ILE A 90 15.87 -17.21 9.92
CA ILE A 90 16.13 -16.13 10.86
C ILE A 90 15.49 -16.50 12.19
N ASP A 91 16.23 -16.24 13.26
CA ASP A 91 15.73 -16.49 14.60
C ASP A 91 15.58 -15.19 15.37
N LEU A 92 14.33 -14.83 15.63
CA LEU A 92 13.96 -13.62 16.33
C LEU A 92 13.84 -13.86 17.85
N PRO A 93 14.39 -12.98 18.69
CA PRO A 93 14.22 -13.06 20.15
C PRO A 93 12.75 -12.89 20.53
N GLY A 94 12.22 -13.82 21.33
CA GLY A 94 10.82 -13.82 21.77
C GLY A 94 10.59 -13.46 23.24
N GLU A 95 11.66 -13.25 24.02
CA GLU A 95 11.61 -12.82 25.41
C GLU A 95 12.81 -11.88 25.71
N GLY A 96 12.67 -11.01 26.72
CA GLY A 96 13.74 -10.15 27.21
C GLY A 96 13.74 -8.73 26.63
N PRO A 97 14.76 -7.91 26.96
CA PRO A 97 14.83 -6.50 26.55
C PRO A 97 15.03 -6.31 25.04
N LEU A 98 15.34 -7.38 24.31
CA LEU A 98 15.51 -7.41 22.86
C LEU A 98 14.36 -8.14 22.16
N GLU A 99 13.23 -8.39 22.84
CA GLU A 99 12.05 -9.00 22.24
C GLU A 99 11.64 -8.23 20.97
N LEU A 100 11.40 -8.98 19.90
CA LEU A 100 10.90 -8.45 18.64
C LEU A 100 9.49 -8.97 18.39
N MET A 101 8.63 -8.07 17.92
CA MET A 101 7.26 -8.39 17.55
C MET A 101 7.17 -9.09 16.19
N GLY A 102 8.19 -8.93 15.35
CA GLY A 102 8.21 -9.54 14.02
C GLY A 102 9.24 -8.92 13.10
N MET A 103 9.08 -9.22 11.82
CA MET A 103 9.88 -8.66 10.73
C MET A 103 9.03 -8.27 9.54
N GLN A 104 9.52 -7.29 8.79
CA GLN A 104 9.00 -6.86 7.50
C GLN A 104 10.03 -7.20 6.43
N PHE A 105 9.57 -7.65 5.28
CA PHE A 105 10.47 -8.03 4.21
C PHE A 105 9.84 -7.88 2.83
N VAL A 106 10.70 -7.77 1.83
CA VAL A 106 10.38 -7.94 0.41
C VAL A 106 11.45 -8.83 -0.19
N ILE A 107 11.10 -9.53 -1.27
CA ILE A 107 12.05 -10.39 -1.98
C ILE A 107 12.44 -9.68 -3.26
N ARG A 108 13.71 -9.70 -3.63
CA ARG A 108 14.16 -9.20 -4.93
C ARG A 108 15.08 -10.23 -5.59
N ASN A 109 15.19 -10.18 -6.90
CA ASN A 109 16.23 -10.95 -7.58
C ASN A 109 17.62 -10.35 -7.30
N ALA A 110 18.66 -11.17 -7.46
CA ALA A 110 20.05 -10.76 -7.22
C ALA A 110 20.44 -9.48 -7.98
N ASP A 111 20.00 -9.36 -9.24
CA ASP A 111 20.26 -8.19 -10.11
C ASP A 111 19.50 -6.92 -9.70
N GLY A 112 18.52 -7.03 -8.79
CA GLY A 112 17.75 -5.90 -8.26
C GLY A 112 16.71 -5.30 -9.23
N THR A 113 16.45 -5.97 -10.35
CA THR A 113 15.51 -5.52 -11.39
C THR A 113 14.05 -5.83 -11.02
N SER A 114 13.80 -6.89 -10.26
CA SER A 114 12.45 -7.34 -9.88
C SER A 114 12.30 -7.36 -8.37
N TRP A 115 11.18 -6.81 -7.89
CA TRP A 115 10.81 -6.79 -6.48
C TRP A 115 9.44 -7.43 -6.29
N TYR A 116 9.39 -8.44 -5.43
CA TYR A 116 8.21 -9.21 -5.08
C TYR A 116 7.62 -8.72 -3.76
N LYS A 117 6.32 -8.48 -3.78
CA LYS A 117 5.53 -7.88 -2.68
C LYS A 117 4.20 -8.62 -2.52
N ASP A 118 3.48 -8.34 -1.45
CA ASP A 118 2.17 -8.91 -1.18
C ASP A 118 1.10 -8.24 -2.08
N GLU A 119 0.77 -8.90 -3.18
CA GLU A 119 -0.25 -8.43 -4.14
C GLU A 119 -1.67 -8.38 -3.54
N PHE A 120 -1.97 -9.26 -2.58
CA PHE A 120 -3.30 -9.37 -1.98
C PHE A 120 -3.54 -8.27 -0.94
N ASN A 121 -2.48 -7.72 -0.36
CA ASN A 121 -2.54 -6.60 0.59
C ASN A 121 -2.09 -5.28 -0.05
N GLY A 122 -2.63 -4.93 -1.22
CA GLY A 122 -2.42 -3.62 -1.85
C GLY A 122 -0.99 -3.35 -2.33
N ASN A 123 -0.24 -4.40 -2.70
CA ASN A 123 1.16 -4.34 -3.10
C ASN A 123 2.10 -3.84 -1.98
N SER A 124 1.78 -4.21 -0.73
CA SER A 124 2.56 -3.86 0.46
C SER A 124 3.69 -4.86 0.72
N ASN A 125 4.58 -4.53 1.66
CA ASN A 125 5.67 -5.43 2.05
C ASN A 125 5.12 -6.65 2.80
N PHE A 126 5.77 -7.80 2.66
CA PHE A 126 5.42 -8.99 3.42
C PHE A 126 5.75 -8.79 4.91
N ARG A 127 5.03 -9.52 5.77
CA ARG A 127 5.16 -9.42 7.22
C ARG A 127 5.15 -10.78 7.90
N ALA A 128 6.10 -11.01 8.79
CA ALA A 128 6.09 -12.11 9.75
C ALA A 128 6.03 -11.53 11.16
N ASN A 129 4.81 -11.22 11.62
CA ASN A 129 4.55 -10.67 12.95
C ASN A 129 3.97 -11.74 13.88
N TYR A 130 4.39 -11.72 15.14
CA TYR A 130 4.02 -12.67 16.18
C TYR A 130 3.25 -12.02 17.32
N ALA A 131 2.54 -10.94 17.04
CA ALA A 131 1.61 -10.38 18.01
C ALA A 131 0.65 -11.48 18.45
N GLN A 132 0.82 -12.00 19.68
CA GLN A 132 -0.33 -12.51 20.41
C GLN A 132 -1.26 -11.32 20.45
N ALA A 133 -2.35 -11.42 19.69
CA ALA A 133 -3.45 -10.49 19.77
C ALA A 133 -3.65 -10.22 21.26
N ARG A 134 -3.43 -8.98 21.70
CA ARG A 134 -4.18 -8.51 22.85
C ARG A 134 -5.61 -8.92 22.53
N GLU A 135 -6.26 -9.66 23.42
CA GLU A 135 -7.72 -9.80 23.41
C GLU A 135 -8.29 -8.38 23.61
N GLN A 136 -8.21 -7.57 22.57
CA GLN A 136 -8.95 -6.36 22.38
C GLN A 136 -10.16 -6.84 21.58
N ALA A 137 -11.29 -6.83 22.27
CA ALA A 137 -12.63 -7.15 21.83
C ALA A 137 -12.79 -7.19 20.30
N VAL A 138 -13.14 -8.35 19.75
CA VAL A 138 -13.52 -8.62 18.34
C VAL A 138 -13.17 -7.43 17.45
N THR A 139 -11.87 -7.19 17.24
CA THR A 139 -11.43 -6.08 16.42
C THR A 139 -11.79 -6.45 15.00
N ASP A 140 -12.68 -5.66 14.42
CA ASP A 140 -13.02 -5.70 13.02
C ASP A 140 -11.74 -5.62 12.18
N GLU A 141 -11.28 -6.76 11.67
CA GLU A 141 -10.00 -6.94 10.98
C GLU A 141 -9.82 -5.95 9.81
N MET A 142 -10.93 -5.63 9.13
CA MET A 142 -10.95 -4.61 8.09
C MET A 142 -10.60 -3.22 8.64
N LEU A 143 -11.24 -2.81 9.75
CA LEU A 143 -10.97 -1.50 10.35
C LEU A 143 -9.56 -1.43 10.91
N ASP A 144 -9.07 -2.51 11.52
CA ASP A 144 -7.70 -2.57 12.01
C ASP A 144 -6.68 -2.45 10.87
N THR A 145 -6.95 -3.08 9.72
CA THR A 145 -6.16 -2.92 8.50
C THR A 145 -6.15 -1.47 8.02
N ILE A 146 -7.32 -0.83 7.96
CA ILE A 146 -7.47 0.58 7.55
C ILE A 146 -6.73 1.51 8.53
N ILE A 147 -6.93 1.33 9.84
CA ILE A 147 -6.32 2.15 10.89
C ILE A 147 -4.81 2.04 10.84
N ARG A 148 -4.26 0.83 10.71
CA ARG A 148 -2.80 0.64 10.60
C ARG A 148 -2.23 1.31 9.36
N ALA A 149 -2.92 1.19 8.22
CA ALA A 149 -2.49 1.83 6.98
C ALA A 149 -2.48 3.36 7.10
N GLU A 150 -3.52 3.96 7.69
CA GLU A 150 -3.65 5.42 7.82
C GLU A 150 -2.83 6.02 8.99
N ALA A 151 -2.68 5.30 10.10
CA ALA A 151 -2.01 5.80 11.32
C ALA A 151 -0.56 5.33 11.46
N GLY A 152 -0.12 4.30 10.73
CA GLY A 152 1.24 3.78 10.83
C GLY A 152 2.31 4.78 10.37
N ASN A 153 3.53 4.63 10.85
CA ASN A 153 4.64 5.57 10.57
C ASN A 153 5.31 5.40 9.18
N GLY A 154 4.77 4.52 8.32
CA GLY A 154 5.34 4.17 7.02
C GLY A 154 4.94 5.09 5.85
N TRP A 155 5.41 4.73 4.67
CA TRP A 155 5.05 5.38 3.40
C TRP A 155 3.59 5.13 3.05
N TRP A 156 2.84 6.19 2.82
CA TRP A 156 1.41 6.06 2.54
C TRP A 156 0.91 7.21 1.70
N THR A 157 0.17 6.90 0.63
CA THR A 157 -0.31 7.91 -0.31
C THR A 157 -1.71 7.58 -0.79
N LEU A 158 -2.36 8.54 -1.47
CA LEU A 158 -3.68 8.35 -2.06
C LEU A 158 -3.74 7.14 -3.02
N MET A 159 -2.66 6.87 -3.74
CA MET A 159 -2.53 5.69 -4.61
C MET A 159 -2.63 4.38 -3.80
N HIS A 160 -1.86 4.27 -2.71
CA HIS A 160 -1.90 3.09 -1.83
C HIS A 160 -3.29 2.92 -1.22
N ARG A 161 -3.93 4.02 -0.80
CA ARG A 161 -5.31 4.02 -0.29
C ARG A 161 -6.29 3.46 -1.33
N PHE A 162 -6.22 3.91 -2.58
CA PHE A 162 -7.12 3.42 -3.63
C PHE A 162 -6.91 1.94 -3.96
N ASN A 163 -5.66 1.48 -3.98
CA ASN A 163 -5.35 0.07 -4.18
C ASN A 163 -5.88 -0.78 -3.02
N LEU A 164 -5.63 -0.40 -1.77
CA LEU A 164 -6.13 -1.12 -0.61
C LEU A 164 -7.67 -1.11 -0.55
N ALA A 165 -8.32 0.01 -0.88
CA ALA A 165 -9.78 0.07 -0.98
C ALA A 165 -10.32 -0.90 -2.04
N SER A 166 -9.67 -0.98 -3.22
CA SER A 166 -10.05 -1.92 -4.28
C SER A 166 -9.96 -3.37 -3.80
N SER A 167 -8.84 -3.75 -3.17
CA SER A 167 -8.63 -5.10 -2.63
C SER A 167 -9.65 -5.46 -1.55
N LEU A 168 -9.98 -4.53 -0.64
CA LEU A 168 -11.00 -4.74 0.40
C LEU A 168 -12.40 -4.89 -0.19
N ILE A 169 -12.73 -4.14 -1.25
CA ILE A 169 -13.99 -4.30 -1.98
C ILE A 169 -14.03 -5.68 -2.64
N GLU A 170 -13.00 -6.08 -3.38
CA GLU A 170 -12.94 -7.37 -4.07
C GLU A 170 -13.07 -8.54 -3.08
N GLN A 171 -12.42 -8.47 -1.92
CA GLN A 171 -12.43 -9.52 -0.91
C GLN A 171 -13.76 -9.59 -0.13
N LYS A 172 -14.39 -8.45 0.16
CA LYS A 172 -15.50 -8.37 1.14
C LYS A 172 -16.84 -7.93 0.55
N CYS A 173 -16.85 -7.49 -0.70
CA CYS A 173 -18.00 -6.93 -1.41
C CYS A 173 -18.04 -7.46 -2.86
N GLY A 174 -18.59 -8.65 -3.12
CA GLY A 174 -18.69 -9.14 -4.49
C GLY A 174 -19.08 -10.61 -4.62
N ALA A 175 -19.38 -11.04 -5.86
CA ALA A 175 -19.80 -12.41 -6.19
C ALA A 175 -18.69 -13.47 -5.99
N HIS A 176 -17.43 -13.06 -5.79
CA HIS A 176 -16.28 -13.93 -5.52
C HIS A 176 -15.87 -13.97 -4.03
N GLY A 177 -16.61 -13.27 -3.16
CA GLY A 177 -16.47 -13.42 -1.71
C GLY A 177 -16.99 -14.78 -1.27
N SER A 178 -16.08 -15.76 -1.21
CA SER A 178 -16.35 -17.08 -0.64
C SER A 178 -16.85 -16.96 0.80
N LEU A 179 -18.07 -17.42 1.07
CA LEU A 179 -18.31 -18.65 1.82
C LEU A 179 -19.81 -18.81 2.08
N GLU A 180 -20.28 -20.01 1.75
CA GLU A 180 -21.59 -20.56 2.07
C GLU A 180 -21.90 -20.38 3.55
N THR A 181 -22.76 -19.44 3.87
CA THR A 181 -23.55 -19.43 5.10
C THR A 181 -24.83 -18.66 4.81
N ASP A 182 -25.94 -19.17 5.37
CA ASP A 182 -27.30 -18.65 5.30
C ASP A 182 -27.43 -17.20 4.75
N GLY A 183 -27.81 -17.06 3.46
CA GLY A 183 -27.57 -15.88 2.60
C GLY A 183 -28.19 -14.53 3.03
N LYS A 184 -28.79 -14.45 4.21
CA LYS A 184 -29.15 -13.17 4.88
C LYS A 184 -28.03 -12.64 5.77
N LYS A 185 -27.24 -13.52 6.40
CA LYS A 185 -26.14 -13.13 7.29
C LYS A 185 -24.97 -12.53 6.51
N THR A 186 -24.70 -13.06 5.31
CA THR A 186 -23.68 -12.57 4.38
C THR A 186 -23.99 -11.16 3.86
N ARG A 187 -25.23 -10.88 3.46
CA ARG A 187 -25.63 -9.54 2.97
C ARG A 187 -25.44 -8.44 4.01
N ARG A 188 -25.79 -8.70 5.27
CA ARG A 188 -25.58 -7.71 6.34
C ARG A 188 -24.09 -7.45 6.58
N ALA A 189 -23.25 -8.47 6.49
CA ALA A 189 -21.81 -8.34 6.62
C ALA A 189 -21.19 -7.56 5.45
N GLU A 190 -21.60 -7.85 4.20
CA GLU A 190 -21.19 -7.12 3.00
C GLU A 190 -21.61 -5.65 3.06
N ILE A 191 -22.85 -5.36 3.47
CA ILE A 191 -23.33 -3.98 3.66
C ILE A 191 -22.47 -3.27 4.70
N ALA A 192 -22.16 -3.93 5.82
CA ALA A 192 -21.31 -3.35 6.86
C ALA A 192 -19.87 -3.10 6.36
N ALA A 193 -19.31 -4.03 5.58
CA ALA A 193 -18.00 -3.89 4.95
C ALA A 193 -17.99 -2.70 3.97
N ALA A 194 -18.95 -2.65 3.05
CA ALA A 194 -19.10 -1.55 2.09
C ALA A 194 -19.29 -0.20 2.81
N ALA A 195 -20.09 -0.15 3.88
CA ALA A 195 -20.29 1.07 4.66
C ALA A 195 -18.98 1.58 5.29
N LYS A 196 -18.15 0.69 5.85
CA LYS A 196 -16.85 1.07 6.41
C LYS A 196 -15.92 1.65 5.35
N ILE A 197 -15.84 0.99 4.19
CA ILE A 197 -15.03 1.46 3.05
C ILE A 197 -15.55 2.82 2.57
N TYR A 198 -16.87 3.02 2.47
CA TYR A 198 -17.45 4.32 2.11
C TYR A 198 -17.07 5.42 3.11
N VAL A 199 -17.22 5.16 4.42
CA VAL A 199 -16.83 6.13 5.45
C VAL A 199 -15.36 6.49 5.32
N TRP A 200 -14.49 5.50 5.11
CA TRP A 200 -13.07 5.72 4.91
C TRP A 200 -12.76 6.58 3.67
N LEU A 201 -13.35 6.24 2.52
CA LEU A 201 -13.19 7.02 1.28
C LEU A 201 -13.74 8.45 1.43
N ARG A 202 -14.83 8.63 2.18
CA ARG A 202 -15.38 9.96 2.49
C ARG A 202 -14.44 10.79 3.35
N TYR A 203 -13.80 10.21 4.36
CA TYR A 203 -12.78 10.90 5.15
C TYR A 203 -11.58 11.31 4.29
N SER A 204 -11.18 10.44 3.36
CA SER A 204 -10.13 10.74 2.37
C SER A 204 -10.53 11.90 1.44
N SER A 205 -11.74 11.88 0.87
CA SER A 205 -12.20 12.91 -0.06
C SER A 205 -12.42 14.27 0.60
N GLN A 206 -12.78 14.27 1.89
CA GLN A 206 -12.91 15.47 2.73
C GLN A 206 -11.58 15.97 3.31
N ARG A 207 -10.44 15.39 2.90
CA ARG A 207 -9.09 15.74 3.39
C ARG A 207 -8.95 15.66 4.90
N LYS A 208 -9.70 14.77 5.56
CA LYS A 208 -9.53 14.47 7.00
C LYS A 208 -8.38 13.50 7.25
N LEU A 209 -7.89 12.86 6.19
CA LEU A 209 -6.74 11.98 6.17
C LEU A 209 -5.62 12.60 5.34
N THR A 210 -4.38 12.36 5.73
CA THR A 210 -3.21 12.80 4.98
C THR A 210 -3.18 12.16 3.59
N TRP A 211 -2.96 12.94 2.53
CA TRP A 211 -2.91 12.41 1.16
C TRP A 211 -1.58 11.76 0.80
N GLN A 212 -0.48 12.15 1.45
CA GLN A 212 0.86 11.68 1.11
C GLN A 212 1.77 11.75 2.32
N ARG A 213 2.55 10.68 2.53
CA ARG A 213 3.58 10.54 3.57
C ARG A 213 4.78 9.83 2.98
N ASN A 214 5.94 10.49 3.02
CA ASN A 214 7.26 9.91 2.76
C ASN A 214 7.41 9.12 1.44
N TYR A 215 6.59 9.40 0.42
CA TYR A 215 6.65 8.72 -0.88
C TYR A 215 6.08 9.60 -1.98
N ASN A 216 6.77 9.68 -3.13
CA ASN A 216 6.33 10.44 -4.30
C ASN A 216 5.70 9.51 -5.32
N VAL A 217 4.41 9.70 -5.62
CA VAL A 217 3.68 8.89 -6.60
C VAL A 217 3.72 9.58 -7.96
N LYS A 218 3.98 8.83 -9.02
CA LYS A 218 3.87 9.35 -10.39
C LYS A 218 2.40 9.59 -10.75
N PRO A 219 2.03 10.68 -11.45
CA PRO A 219 0.63 10.96 -11.82
C PRO A 219 -0.08 9.80 -12.53
N ARG A 220 0.65 9.08 -13.39
CA ARG A 220 0.18 7.85 -14.06
C ARG A 220 -0.24 6.76 -13.09
N GLU A 221 0.56 6.50 -12.05
CA GLU A 221 0.28 5.45 -11.06
C GLU A 221 -0.95 5.80 -10.22
N LEU A 222 -1.08 7.06 -9.83
CA LEU A 222 -2.26 7.55 -9.12
C LEU A 222 -3.53 7.43 -9.97
N SER A 223 -3.46 7.86 -11.25
CA SER A 223 -4.58 7.76 -12.19
C SER A 223 -4.99 6.30 -12.43
N ALA A 224 -4.02 5.40 -12.55
CA ALA A 224 -4.27 3.97 -12.70
C ALA A 224 -4.96 3.38 -11.46
N ALA A 225 -4.48 3.68 -10.25
CA ALA A 225 -5.10 3.19 -9.01
C ALA A 225 -6.52 3.74 -8.82
N GLN A 226 -6.75 5.01 -9.15
CA GLN A 226 -8.09 5.60 -9.14
C GLN A 226 -9.02 4.94 -10.16
N SER A 227 -8.55 4.70 -11.39
CA SER A 227 -9.31 4.03 -12.44
C SER A 227 -9.67 2.60 -12.02
N LYS A 228 -8.73 1.86 -11.40
CA LYS A 228 -8.98 0.54 -10.81
C LYS A 228 -10.12 0.61 -9.79
N LEU A 229 -10.00 1.48 -8.78
CA LEU A 229 -11.02 1.61 -7.74
C LEU A 229 -12.40 1.96 -8.31
N THR A 230 -12.48 2.92 -9.23
CA THR A 230 -13.74 3.33 -9.87
C THR A 230 -14.38 2.16 -10.62
N ARG A 231 -13.60 1.34 -11.32
CA ARG A 231 -14.09 0.14 -12.01
C ARG A 231 -14.57 -0.91 -11.01
N THR A 232 -13.79 -1.20 -9.97
CA THR A 232 -14.17 -2.15 -8.90
C THR A 232 -15.50 -1.75 -8.24
N ILE A 233 -15.70 -0.48 -7.91
CA ILE A 233 -16.98 0.01 -7.35
C ILE A 233 -18.12 -0.12 -8.37
N THR A 234 -17.85 0.17 -9.64
CA THR A 234 -18.84 0.06 -10.72
C THR A 234 -19.28 -1.38 -10.91
N ASP A 235 -18.35 -2.33 -10.82
CA ASP A 235 -18.66 -3.76 -10.92
C ASP A 235 -19.54 -4.21 -9.74
N VAL A 236 -19.26 -3.76 -8.51
CA VAL A 236 -20.14 -3.99 -7.36
C VAL A 236 -21.55 -3.43 -7.58
N TYR A 237 -21.68 -2.23 -8.15
CA TYR A 237 -22.97 -1.64 -8.47
C TYR A 237 -23.78 -2.50 -9.46
N ARG A 238 -23.09 -3.12 -10.44
CA ARG A 238 -23.69 -3.99 -11.44
C ARG A 238 -24.05 -5.36 -10.86
N SER A 239 -23.13 -6.00 -10.12
CA SER A 239 -23.25 -7.38 -9.66
C SER A 239 -24.07 -7.56 -8.39
N SER A 240 -24.11 -6.55 -7.51
CA SER A 240 -24.64 -6.68 -6.14
C SER A 240 -25.75 -5.65 -5.86
N PRO A 241 -27.04 -5.93 -6.20
CA PRO A 241 -28.14 -4.98 -6.07
C PRO A 241 -28.31 -4.35 -4.68
N HIS A 242 -28.06 -5.11 -3.61
CA HIS A 242 -28.18 -4.65 -2.23
C HIS A 242 -27.07 -3.69 -1.79
N LEU A 243 -25.99 -3.55 -2.57
CA LEU A 243 -24.89 -2.62 -2.31
C LEU A 243 -24.95 -1.36 -3.18
N ARG A 244 -25.91 -1.26 -4.11
CA ARG A 244 -25.97 -0.18 -5.11
C ARG A 244 -25.93 1.21 -4.51
N ASP A 245 -26.68 1.46 -3.45
CA ASP A 245 -26.73 2.78 -2.83
C ASP A 245 -25.37 3.16 -2.22
N ILE A 246 -24.72 2.22 -1.54
CA ILE A 246 -23.38 2.43 -0.98
C ILE A 246 -22.35 2.59 -2.10
N ALA A 247 -22.42 1.79 -3.17
CA ALA A 247 -21.54 1.93 -4.32
C ALA A 247 -21.69 3.32 -4.99
N ARG A 248 -22.91 3.85 -5.12
CA ARG A 248 -23.14 5.23 -5.59
C ARG A 248 -22.52 6.26 -4.65
N LEU A 249 -22.65 6.07 -3.34
CA LEU A 249 -22.03 6.92 -2.34
C LEU A 249 -20.50 6.89 -2.43
N MET A 250 -19.89 5.71 -2.64
CA MET A 250 -18.46 5.56 -2.87
C MET A 250 -18.02 6.27 -4.16
N LEU A 251 -18.75 6.12 -5.27
CA LEU A 251 -18.46 6.83 -6.52
C LEU A 251 -18.50 8.36 -6.35
N GLY A 252 -19.31 8.88 -5.42
CA GLY A 252 -19.31 10.30 -5.07
C GLY A 252 -18.07 10.78 -4.29
N THR A 253 -17.24 9.86 -3.81
CA THR A 253 -16.00 10.18 -3.06
C THR A 253 -14.73 10.02 -3.88
N VAL A 254 -14.83 9.44 -5.08
CA VAL A 254 -13.70 9.23 -6.00
C VAL A 254 -13.95 9.98 -7.30
N GLY A 255 -12.92 10.63 -7.85
CA GLY A 255 -13.05 11.20 -9.20
C GLY A 255 -13.17 10.10 -10.25
N ARG A 256 -13.54 10.47 -11.48
CA ARG A 256 -13.79 9.53 -12.59
C ARG A 256 -12.61 8.59 -12.91
N GLY A 257 -11.39 8.96 -12.53
CA GLY A 257 -10.17 8.33 -12.99
C GLY A 257 -9.88 8.71 -14.45
N GLY A 258 -8.63 8.55 -14.86
CA GLY A 258 -8.18 8.74 -16.24
C GLY A 258 -7.50 7.50 -16.77
N GLU A 259 -7.40 7.36 -18.08
CA GLU A 259 -6.43 6.43 -18.66
C GLU A 259 -5.04 6.80 -18.14
N GLY A 260 -4.18 5.82 -17.83
CA GLY A 260 -2.91 6.06 -17.13
C GLY A 260 -2.00 7.13 -17.76
N GLY A 261 -2.20 7.47 -19.04
CA GLY A 261 -1.51 8.58 -19.70
C GLY A 261 -2.05 9.99 -19.39
N GLN A 262 -3.31 10.17 -19.02
CA GLN A 262 -3.95 11.50 -18.96
C GLN A 262 -3.33 12.42 -17.91
N GLY A 263 -3.05 11.90 -16.71
CA GLY A 263 -2.36 12.68 -15.67
C GLY A 263 -0.95 13.09 -16.10
N GLN A 264 -0.27 12.25 -16.90
CA GLN A 264 1.04 12.57 -17.46
C GLN A 264 0.94 13.55 -18.63
N GLN A 265 -0.06 13.41 -19.49
CA GLN A 265 -0.32 14.33 -20.61
C GLN A 265 -0.58 15.75 -20.10
N ILE A 266 -1.36 15.92 -19.03
CA ILE A 266 -1.58 17.22 -18.40
C ILE A 266 -0.25 17.84 -17.94
N ARG A 267 0.60 17.06 -17.28
CA ARG A 267 1.94 17.51 -16.87
C ARG A 267 2.79 17.93 -18.08
N ASP A 268 2.84 17.09 -19.11
CA ASP A 268 3.68 17.31 -20.28
C ASP A 268 3.18 18.49 -21.13
N GLU A 269 1.86 18.70 -21.22
CA GLU A 269 1.25 19.87 -21.87
C GLU A 269 1.58 21.17 -21.13
N ILE A 270 1.53 21.18 -19.80
CA ILE A 270 1.93 22.34 -18.99
C ILE A 270 3.41 22.66 -19.24
N LEU A 271 4.29 21.65 -19.26
CA LEU A 271 5.70 21.82 -19.57
C LEU A 271 5.92 22.41 -20.97
N ASN A 272 5.22 21.89 -21.99
CA ASN A 272 5.27 22.44 -23.34
C ASN A 272 4.85 23.92 -23.38
N ILE A 273 3.81 24.29 -22.61
CA ILE A 273 3.35 25.68 -22.47
C ILE A 273 4.39 26.56 -21.77
N MET A 274 5.11 26.05 -20.78
CA MET A 274 6.18 26.79 -20.10
C MET A 274 7.37 27.02 -21.03
N HIS A 275 7.82 25.96 -21.71
CA HIS A 275 8.98 26.03 -22.61
C HIS A 275 8.73 26.95 -23.81
N ARG A 276 7.55 26.91 -24.44
CA ARG A 276 7.20 27.84 -25.54
C ARG A 276 7.21 29.32 -25.12
N ASN A 277 7.06 29.59 -23.83
CA ASN A 277 7.07 30.94 -23.26
C ASN A 277 8.37 31.28 -22.53
N ASN A 278 9.44 30.47 -22.71
CA ASN A 278 10.74 30.65 -22.05
C ASN A 278 10.68 30.69 -20.51
N ILE A 279 9.71 29.99 -19.92
CA ILE A 279 9.60 29.81 -18.47
C ILE A 279 10.39 28.57 -18.08
N GLY A 280 11.51 28.77 -17.37
CA GLY A 280 12.37 27.68 -16.92
C GLY A 280 11.87 27.00 -15.64
N GLU A 281 12.13 25.69 -15.52
CA GLU A 281 11.86 24.83 -14.35
C GLU A 281 12.85 25.13 -13.22
N ARG A 282 12.69 26.28 -12.57
CA ARG A 282 13.54 26.73 -11.47
C ARG A 282 12.78 26.65 -10.16
N LYS A 283 13.27 25.82 -9.22
CA LYS A 283 12.72 25.73 -7.86
C LYS A 283 12.64 27.09 -7.19
N GLY A 284 11.58 27.31 -6.42
CA GLY A 284 11.33 28.58 -5.71
C GLY A 284 10.70 29.67 -6.56
N VAL A 285 10.38 29.42 -7.83
CA VAL A 285 9.57 30.32 -8.67
C VAL A 285 8.13 29.87 -8.63
N TRP A 286 7.19 30.82 -8.47
CA TRP A 286 5.74 30.53 -8.37
C TRP A 286 5.23 29.60 -9.48
N MET A 287 5.62 29.84 -10.73
CA MET A 287 5.19 29.01 -11.87
C MET A 287 5.64 27.55 -11.76
N GLU A 288 6.84 27.28 -11.23
CA GLU A 288 7.33 25.91 -11.06
C GLU A 288 6.61 25.23 -9.88
N GLU A 289 6.50 25.90 -8.74
CA GLU A 289 5.76 25.37 -7.59
C GLU A 289 4.27 25.13 -7.92
N TRP A 290 3.68 26.02 -8.74
CA TRP A 290 2.31 25.88 -9.23
C TRP A 290 2.18 24.72 -10.21
N HIS A 291 3.11 24.58 -11.16
CA HIS A 291 3.18 23.41 -12.03
C HIS A 291 3.26 22.12 -11.22
N GLN A 292 4.12 22.04 -10.20
CA GLN A 292 4.21 20.88 -9.30
C GLN A 292 2.89 20.60 -8.59
N LYS A 293 2.20 21.63 -8.11
CA LYS A 293 0.89 21.47 -7.48
C LYS A 293 -0.15 20.93 -8.46
N LEU A 294 -0.18 21.45 -9.68
CA LEU A 294 -1.20 21.15 -10.71
C LEU A 294 -1.21 19.69 -11.21
N HIS A 295 -0.08 18.97 -11.13
CA HIS A 295 -0.03 17.58 -11.58
C HIS A 295 0.05 16.57 -10.43
N ASN A 296 0.32 17.02 -9.20
CA ASN A 296 0.44 16.14 -8.04
C ASN A 296 -0.79 16.15 -7.15
N ASN A 297 -1.35 17.32 -6.83
CA ASN A 297 -2.38 17.46 -5.77
C ASN A 297 -3.39 18.59 -6.05
N THR A 298 -3.90 18.68 -7.27
CA THR A 298 -4.86 19.73 -7.66
C THR A 298 -6.23 19.51 -7.06
N THR A 299 -6.87 20.61 -6.72
CA THR A 299 -8.17 20.66 -6.08
C THR A 299 -9.07 21.71 -6.74
N PRO A 300 -10.40 21.64 -6.56
CA PRO A 300 -11.29 22.70 -7.03
C PRO A 300 -10.95 24.08 -6.46
N ASP A 301 -10.45 24.14 -5.22
CA ASP A 301 -10.01 25.39 -4.57
C ASP A 301 -8.86 26.06 -5.34
N ASP A 302 -8.07 25.27 -6.08
CA ASP A 302 -6.96 25.79 -6.89
C ASP A 302 -7.43 26.56 -8.14
N ILE A 303 -8.70 26.39 -8.55
CA ILE A 303 -9.29 27.19 -9.63
C ILE A 303 -9.35 28.66 -9.22
N VAL A 304 -9.77 28.95 -7.99
CA VAL A 304 -9.85 30.32 -7.47
C VAL A 304 -8.47 30.96 -7.39
N ILE A 305 -7.44 30.19 -7.02
CA ILE A 305 -6.04 30.67 -7.02
C ILE A 305 -5.57 30.99 -8.45
N CYS A 306 -5.91 30.16 -9.44
CA CYS A 306 -5.64 30.44 -10.85
C CYS A 306 -6.35 31.70 -11.33
N GLU A 307 -7.63 31.87 -10.99
CA GLU A 307 -8.42 33.06 -11.36
C GLU A 307 -7.84 34.34 -10.75
N ALA A 308 -7.47 34.29 -9.46
CA ALA A 308 -6.77 35.38 -8.79
C ALA A 308 -5.43 35.71 -9.45
N TYR A 309 -4.65 34.69 -9.82
CA TYR A 309 -3.38 34.91 -10.53
C TYR A 309 -3.58 35.51 -11.92
N LEU A 310 -4.63 35.11 -12.65
CA LEU A 310 -4.98 35.74 -13.93
C LEU A 310 -5.40 37.21 -13.76
N ALA A 311 -6.11 37.55 -12.67
CA ALA A 311 -6.47 38.94 -12.36
C ALA A 311 -5.24 39.79 -12.04
N PHE A 312 -4.29 39.26 -11.27
CA PHE A 312 -2.99 39.87 -11.04
C PHE A 312 -2.23 40.16 -12.34
N LEU A 313 -2.16 39.18 -13.25
CA LEU A 313 -1.47 39.37 -14.53
C LEU A 313 -2.17 40.40 -15.44
N LYS A 314 -3.51 40.45 -15.42
CA LYS A 314 -4.31 41.39 -16.22
C LYS A 314 -4.29 42.82 -15.68
N SER A 315 -3.91 43.01 -14.43
CA SER A 315 -3.85 44.32 -13.74
C SER A 315 -2.43 44.87 -13.66
N ASP A 316 -1.57 44.53 -14.64
CA ASP A 316 -0.16 44.91 -14.66
C ASP A 316 0.60 44.53 -13.37
N MET A 317 0.30 43.34 -12.84
CA MET A 317 0.89 42.79 -11.61
C MET A 317 0.49 43.55 -10.34
N ASP A 318 -0.73 44.08 -10.28
CA ASP A 318 -1.29 44.62 -9.04
C ASP A 318 -1.69 43.49 -8.07
N VAL A 319 -0.94 43.37 -6.98
CA VAL A 319 -1.16 42.37 -5.92
C VAL A 319 -2.50 42.58 -5.22
N SER A 320 -3.05 43.80 -5.21
CA SER A 320 -4.35 44.06 -4.58
C SER A 320 -5.49 43.33 -5.30
N GLU A 321 -5.43 43.23 -6.63
CA GLU A 321 -6.41 42.49 -7.44
C GLU A 321 -6.32 40.98 -7.22
N TYR A 322 -5.13 40.44 -6.97
CA TYR A 322 -4.98 39.03 -6.55
C TYR A 322 -5.79 38.74 -5.29
N TRP A 323 -5.59 39.54 -4.24
CA TRP A 323 -6.25 39.33 -2.96
C TRP A 323 -7.75 39.61 -3.03
N ARG A 324 -8.17 40.60 -3.83
CA ARG A 324 -9.58 40.89 -4.07
C ARG A 324 -10.30 39.66 -4.63
N VAL A 325 -9.80 39.10 -5.74
CA VAL A 325 -10.41 37.93 -6.39
C VAL A 325 -10.31 36.68 -5.52
N LEU A 326 -9.22 36.50 -4.77
CA LEU A 326 -9.10 35.36 -3.85
C LEU A 326 -10.07 35.43 -2.67
N SER A 327 -10.57 36.62 -2.32
CA SER A 327 -11.48 36.86 -1.19
C SER A 327 -12.96 36.88 -1.54
N GLU A 328 -13.30 36.87 -2.83
CA GLU A 328 -14.68 36.80 -3.35
C GLU A 328 -15.23 35.36 -3.35
#